data_AF-S9V7E4-F1
#
_entry.id   AF-S9V7E4-F1
#
_cell.length_a   1.000
_cell.length_b   1.000
_cell.length_c   1.000
_cell.angle_alpha   90.00
_cell.angle_beta   90.00
_cell.angle_gamma   90.00
#
_symmetry.space_group_name_H-M   'P 1'
#
loop_
_entity.id
_entity.type
_entity.pdbx_description
1 polymer ?
#
loop_
_entity_poly.entity_id
_entity_poly.type
_entity_poly.pdbx_seq_one_letter_code
_entity_poly.pdbx_strand_id
1 'polypeptide(L)'
;MLRSTVVALKKGWTHNPGQTRRGGKNLAWRPKIRPATLDAFVPLTLVHPRRHPNSWHARQFNLLGYTTWPKEIGFYNAGDNFEITPETAWKLYEKCSNELFWTKLHNEKTIIIMIPKVEKEPDAYMSRVNHVFRHHLKRFGADHFIYNAVMQAAAFAKDFALCEQLFKEMDTLGLEPNAQTYVNMMLAAKLCGLPRDKCEAYFVEGIQKEMIPSVLRIDTEFQMWMDQLDRLGSFTSGKGYLSVNEEGAKPMPKDMFALWGWHRSESKFVSRDKIIKEQVRSRVHGGKEMVGTVFTKALRRPWALYNGMLPFDFRGPAYRRPTSFKDAPSFGTQRTGKAY
;
A
#
# COMPACT_ATOMS: atom_id res chain seq x y z
N MET A 1 -6.06 -48.63 -18.87
CA MET A 1 -4.73 -48.51 -19.51
C MET A 1 -3.65 -48.36 -18.44
N LEU A 2 -3.36 -49.43 -17.71
CA LEU A 2 -2.22 -49.50 -16.79
C LEU A 2 -1.25 -50.52 -17.40
N ARG A 3 -0.18 -50.04 -18.06
CA ARG A 3 0.86 -50.91 -18.59
C ARG A 3 1.87 -51.22 -17.49
N SER A 4 2.13 -52.51 -17.35
CA SER A 4 3.01 -53.19 -16.41
C SER A 4 4.35 -52.49 -16.16
N THR A 5 4.53 -51.94 -14.96
CA THR A 5 5.87 -51.72 -14.39
C THR A 5 6.38 -53.04 -13.81
N VAL A 6 7.14 -53.77 -14.62
CA VAL A 6 7.99 -54.85 -14.12
C VAL A 6 9.05 -54.22 -13.20
N VAL A 7 8.94 -54.51 -11.90
CA VAL A 7 9.98 -54.22 -10.91
C VAL A 7 11.19 -55.09 -11.23
N ALA A 8 12.04 -54.61 -12.13
CA ALA A 8 13.35 -55.20 -12.38
C ALA A 8 14.31 -54.76 -11.26
N LEU A 9 14.23 -55.42 -10.11
CA LEU A 9 15.32 -55.45 -9.12
C LEU A 9 16.49 -56.25 -9.72
N LYS A 10 17.17 -55.68 -10.72
CA LYS A 10 18.49 -56.18 -11.14
C LYS A 10 19.48 -55.86 -10.03
N LYS A 11 19.68 -56.84 -9.14
CA LYS A 11 20.85 -56.97 -8.27
C LYS A 11 22.07 -57.31 -9.15
N GLY A 12 22.41 -56.40 -10.06
CA GLY A 12 23.55 -56.53 -10.95
C GLY A 12 24.84 -56.24 -10.19
N TRP A 13 25.49 -57.29 -9.70
CA TRP A 13 26.93 -57.29 -9.47
C TRP A 13 27.60 -57.16 -10.85
N THR A 14 27.92 -55.92 -11.24
CA THR A 14 28.78 -55.68 -12.39
C THR A 14 30.22 -55.94 -11.94
N HIS A 15 30.73 -57.11 -12.33
CA HIS A 15 32.07 -57.60 -12.03
C HIS A 15 33.11 -56.94 -12.95
N ASN A 16 33.24 -55.61 -12.88
CA ASN A 16 34.41 -54.89 -13.40
C ASN A 16 35.25 -54.46 -12.18
N PRO A 17 36.23 -55.27 -11.74
CA PRO A 17 37.04 -54.99 -10.57
C PRO A 17 38.03 -53.86 -10.90
N GLY A 18 37.57 -52.60 -10.82
CA GLY A 18 38.46 -51.44 -10.95
C GLY A 18 37.77 -50.11 -11.29
N GLN A 19 36.62 -50.12 -11.97
CA GLN A 19 36.01 -48.88 -12.50
C GLN A 19 34.57 -48.57 -12.03
N THR A 20 33.88 -49.50 -11.35
CA THR A 20 32.53 -49.24 -10.81
C THR A 20 32.59 -48.96 -9.30
N ARG A 21 31.79 -47.98 -8.84
CA ARG A 21 31.85 -47.48 -7.46
C ARG A 21 31.38 -48.55 -6.46
N ARG A 22 32.23 -48.88 -5.48
CA ARG A 22 31.96 -49.92 -4.46
C ARG A 22 31.02 -49.46 -3.33
N GLY A 23 30.94 -48.16 -3.03
CA GLY A 23 30.17 -47.58 -1.91
C GLY A 23 29.13 -46.49 -2.28
N GLY A 24 28.48 -45.93 -1.26
CA GLY A 24 27.52 -44.81 -1.34
C GLY A 24 26.32 -45.04 -2.27
N LYS A 25 25.68 -46.19 -2.10
CA LYS A 25 24.49 -46.61 -2.85
C LYS A 25 23.18 -46.05 -2.27
N ASN A 26 23.24 -45.26 -1.20
CA ASN A 26 22.07 -44.60 -0.63
C ASN A 26 21.57 -43.52 -1.59
N LEU A 27 20.46 -43.81 -2.26
CA LEU A 27 19.89 -42.95 -3.31
C LEU A 27 19.27 -41.67 -2.76
N ALA A 28 18.93 -41.61 -1.47
CA ALA A 28 18.42 -40.40 -0.85
C ALA A 28 19.45 -39.26 -0.85
N TRP A 29 20.73 -39.60 -0.66
CA TRP A 29 21.83 -38.64 -0.61
C TRP A 29 22.65 -38.59 -1.91
N ARG A 30 22.62 -39.67 -2.68
CA ARG A 30 23.35 -39.77 -3.96
C ARG A 30 22.50 -40.47 -5.01
N PRO A 31 21.50 -39.78 -5.57
CA PRO A 31 20.67 -40.35 -6.62
C PRO A 31 21.52 -40.71 -7.84
N LYS A 32 21.13 -41.77 -8.54
CA LYS A 32 21.80 -42.22 -9.78
C LYS A 32 21.27 -41.46 -10.99
N ILE A 33 21.36 -40.12 -10.94
CA ILE A 33 20.87 -39.20 -11.97
C ILE A 33 22.10 -38.50 -12.59
N ARG A 34 22.03 -38.17 -13.89
CA ARG A 34 23.11 -37.44 -14.57
C ARG A 34 23.20 -36.00 -14.07
N PRO A 35 24.41 -35.38 -13.96
CA PRO A 35 24.56 -34.00 -13.54
C PRO A 35 23.70 -33.00 -14.33
N ALA A 36 23.68 -33.08 -15.67
CA ALA A 36 22.87 -32.21 -16.52
C ALA A 36 21.35 -32.25 -16.21
N THR A 37 20.85 -33.38 -15.71
CA THR A 37 19.46 -33.48 -15.25
C THR A 37 19.29 -32.86 -13.86
N LEU A 38 20.29 -32.98 -12.98
CA LEU A 38 20.28 -32.37 -11.64
C LEU A 38 20.44 -30.85 -11.69
N ASP A 39 21.11 -30.28 -12.70
CA ASP A 39 21.35 -28.84 -12.82
C ASP A 39 20.04 -28.01 -12.81
N ALA A 40 18.98 -28.53 -13.42
CA ALA A 40 17.65 -27.90 -13.39
C ALA A 40 17.02 -27.85 -11.98
N PHE A 41 17.51 -28.68 -11.05
CA PHE A 41 17.05 -28.75 -9.66
C PHE A 41 17.99 -28.03 -8.68
N VAL A 42 19.16 -27.55 -9.13
CA VAL A 42 20.06 -26.77 -8.28
C VAL A 42 19.44 -25.39 -8.04
N PRO A 43 19.07 -25.04 -6.79
CA PRO A 43 18.34 -23.80 -6.53
C PRO A 43 19.30 -22.61 -6.53
N LEU A 44 19.47 -21.97 -7.68
CA LEU A 44 20.27 -20.74 -7.81
C LEU A 44 19.57 -19.52 -7.19
N THR A 45 18.23 -19.52 -7.17
CA THR A 45 17.38 -18.46 -6.64
C THR A 45 16.53 -18.97 -5.48
N LEU A 46 17.20 -19.45 -4.43
CA LEU A 46 16.54 -20.03 -3.27
C LEU A 46 15.79 -18.95 -2.45
N VAL A 47 14.46 -19.09 -2.36
CA VAL A 47 13.59 -18.18 -1.58
C VAL A 47 13.47 -18.64 -0.12
N HIS A 48 13.46 -19.96 0.10
CA HIS A 48 13.33 -20.56 1.42
C HIS A 48 14.27 -21.76 1.57
N PRO A 49 14.99 -21.93 2.71
CA PRO A 49 15.01 -21.06 3.88
C PRO A 49 15.57 -19.67 3.60
N ARG A 50 15.18 -18.69 4.44
CA ARG A 50 15.63 -17.30 4.30
C ARG A 50 17.13 -17.19 4.59
N ARG A 51 17.82 -16.33 3.84
CA ARG A 51 19.27 -16.08 3.98
C ARG A 51 19.63 -14.86 4.84
N HIS A 52 18.66 -14.04 5.21
CA HIS A 52 18.89 -12.82 5.97
C HIS A 52 18.55 -13.03 7.46
N PRO A 53 19.54 -12.94 8.38
CA PRO A 53 19.30 -13.11 9.81
C PRO A 53 18.65 -11.86 10.42
N ASN A 54 17.94 -12.04 11.55
CA ASN A 54 17.23 -10.95 12.26
C ASN A 54 18.14 -9.77 12.63
N SER A 55 19.42 -10.03 12.93
CA SER A 55 20.41 -9.00 13.27
C SER A 55 20.69 -8.01 12.13
N TRP A 56 20.32 -8.34 10.89
CA TRP A 56 20.54 -7.46 9.73
C TRP A 56 19.40 -6.47 9.50
N HIS A 57 18.21 -6.69 10.07
CA HIS A 57 17.04 -5.84 9.80
C HIS A 57 17.28 -4.40 10.25
N ALA A 58 17.73 -4.19 11.49
CA ALA A 58 18.05 -2.85 11.99
C ALA A 58 19.20 -2.19 11.20
N ARG A 59 20.21 -2.97 10.78
CA ARG A 59 21.31 -2.46 9.95
C ARG A 59 20.82 -2.01 8.59
N GLN A 60 19.96 -2.80 7.95
CA GLN A 60 19.35 -2.46 6.66
C GLN A 60 18.46 -1.23 6.80
N PHE A 61 17.63 -1.16 7.84
CA PHE A 61 16.76 -0.01 8.11
C PHE A 61 17.55 1.31 8.21
N ASN A 62 18.63 1.31 9.01
CA ASN A 62 19.51 2.46 9.15
C ASN A 62 20.28 2.77 7.85
N LEU A 63 20.71 1.73 7.12
CA LEU A 63 21.41 1.89 5.83
C LEU A 63 20.53 2.60 4.79
N LEU A 64 19.24 2.27 4.74
CA LEU A 64 18.28 2.91 3.84
C LEU A 64 17.93 4.35 4.27
N GLY A 65 18.27 4.74 5.50
CA GLY A 65 18.09 6.09 6.03
C GLY A 65 16.70 6.35 6.62
N TYR A 66 15.97 5.30 6.98
CA TYR A 66 14.71 5.43 7.72
C TYR A 66 14.98 5.75 9.20
N THR A 67 13.96 6.22 9.89
CA THR A 67 14.03 6.61 11.30
C THR A 67 12.89 5.96 12.07
N THR A 68 13.20 5.43 13.25
CA THR A 68 12.20 4.89 14.17
C THR A 68 11.53 6.04 14.89
N TRP A 69 10.33 6.39 14.45
CA TRP A 69 9.52 7.43 15.08
C TRP A 69 8.72 6.87 16.26
N PRO A 70 8.41 7.70 17.27
CA PRO A 70 7.38 7.38 18.27
C PRO A 70 6.06 7.03 17.59
N LYS A 71 5.27 6.15 18.22
CA LYS A 71 4.01 5.64 17.65
C LYS A 71 3.03 6.76 17.34
N GLU A 72 3.03 7.82 18.14
CA GLU A 72 2.19 9.00 17.98
C GLU A 72 2.50 9.77 16.70
N ILE A 73 3.71 9.64 16.16
CA ILE A 73 4.10 10.22 14.87
C ILE A 73 3.63 9.31 13.74
N GLY A 74 4.06 8.05 13.79
CA GLY A 74 3.72 7.06 12.80
C GLY A 74 4.40 5.74 13.07
N PHE A 75 3.92 4.69 12.42
CA PHE A 75 4.38 3.33 12.65
C PHE A 75 4.20 2.49 11.39
N TYR A 76 4.84 1.32 11.36
CA TYR A 76 4.60 0.29 10.36
C TYR A 76 3.41 -0.56 10.79
N ASN A 77 2.40 -0.63 9.93
CA ASN A 77 1.18 -1.38 10.19
C ASN A 77 1.37 -2.89 10.01
N ALA A 78 0.29 -3.68 10.14
CA ALA A 78 0.32 -5.14 10.00
C ALA A 78 0.89 -5.63 8.65
N GLY A 79 0.74 -4.83 7.60
CA GLY A 79 1.30 -5.07 6.26
C GLY A 79 2.69 -4.48 6.04
N ASP A 80 3.38 -4.01 7.08
CA ASP A 80 4.66 -3.29 7.00
C ASP A 80 4.60 -2.02 6.11
N ASN A 81 3.48 -1.31 6.07
CA ASN A 81 3.38 0.02 5.45
C ASN A 81 3.52 1.11 6.52
N PHE A 82 4.29 2.16 6.25
CA PHE A 82 4.42 3.28 7.18
C PHE A 82 3.19 4.18 7.09
N GLU A 83 2.50 4.34 8.23
CA GLU A 83 1.31 5.18 8.36
C GLU A 83 1.60 6.32 9.34
N ILE A 84 1.10 7.51 9.01
CA ILE A 84 1.18 8.70 9.86
C ILE A 84 -0.13 8.79 10.65
N THR A 85 -0.05 9.16 11.93
CA THR A 85 -1.27 9.31 12.74
C THR A 85 -2.05 10.58 12.34
N PRO A 86 -3.38 10.60 12.54
CA PRO A 86 -4.21 11.80 12.29
C PRO A 86 -3.70 13.06 12.97
N GLU A 87 -3.28 12.94 14.23
CA GLU A 87 -2.76 14.07 15.01
C GLU A 87 -1.44 14.60 14.46
N THR A 88 -0.57 13.72 13.99
CA THR A 88 0.71 14.14 13.39
C THR A 88 0.50 14.75 12.02
N ALA A 89 -0.43 14.23 11.21
CA ALA A 89 -0.80 14.86 9.94
C ALA A 89 -1.31 16.29 10.15
N TRP A 90 -2.17 16.51 11.15
CA TRP A 90 -2.64 17.84 11.53
C TRP A 90 -1.49 18.77 11.96
N LYS A 91 -0.61 18.32 12.86
CA LYS A 91 0.55 19.12 13.31
C LYS A 91 1.53 19.46 12.18
N LEU A 92 1.73 18.53 11.24
CA LEU A 92 2.53 18.77 10.05
C LEU A 92 1.88 19.81 9.15
N TYR A 93 0.55 19.76 8.98
CA TYR A 93 -0.19 20.81 8.29
C TYR A 93 -0.03 22.17 8.97
N GLU A 94 -0.22 22.28 10.28
CA GLU A 94 -0.06 23.56 11.00
C GLU A 94 1.33 24.15 10.81
N LYS A 95 2.37 23.30 10.86
CA LYS A 95 3.76 23.74 10.72
C LYS A 95 4.15 24.08 9.28
N CYS A 96 3.65 23.33 8.31
CA CYS A 96 4.16 23.37 6.93
C CYS A 96 3.19 23.99 5.92
N SER A 97 1.96 24.34 6.34
CA SER A 97 0.90 24.86 5.46
C SER A 97 1.28 26.09 4.63
N ASN A 98 2.26 26.88 5.08
CA ASN A 98 2.76 28.07 4.39
C ASN A 98 4.08 27.85 3.64
N GLU A 99 4.63 26.63 3.68
CA GLU A 99 5.92 26.33 3.05
C GLU A 99 5.80 26.23 1.53
N LEU A 100 6.90 26.48 0.82
CA LEU A 100 6.94 26.48 -0.65
C LEU A 100 6.58 25.13 -1.27
N PHE A 101 6.97 24.03 -0.61
CA PHE A 101 6.67 22.68 -1.11
C PHE A 101 5.21 22.26 -0.89
N TRP A 102 4.46 23.00 -0.08
CA TRP A 102 3.08 22.66 0.25
C TRP A 102 2.14 22.91 -0.94
N THR A 103 1.24 21.97 -1.21
CA THR A 103 0.35 21.98 -2.39
C THR A 103 -1.05 21.54 -2.04
N LYS A 104 -1.99 21.70 -2.99
CA LYS A 104 -3.36 21.17 -2.91
C LYS A 104 -3.45 19.69 -2.50
N LEU A 105 -2.55 18.85 -3.01
CA LEU A 105 -2.51 17.42 -2.68
C LEU A 105 -2.12 17.16 -1.22
N HIS A 106 -1.33 18.05 -0.61
CA HIS A 106 -1.00 17.94 0.81
C HIS A 106 -2.21 18.28 1.70
N ASN A 107 -3.01 19.28 1.32
CA ASN A 107 -4.27 19.59 2.00
C ASN A 107 -5.25 18.41 1.91
N GLU A 108 -5.46 17.88 0.70
CA GLU A 108 -6.29 16.70 0.45
C GLU A 108 -5.82 15.52 1.33
N LYS A 109 -4.52 15.20 1.29
CA LYS A 109 -3.96 14.09 2.05
C LYS A 109 -4.12 14.27 3.56
N THR A 110 -3.99 15.51 4.05
CA THR A 110 -4.21 15.83 5.47
C THR A 110 -5.65 15.51 5.88
N ILE A 111 -6.63 15.91 5.08
CA ILE A 111 -8.05 15.59 5.32
C ILE A 111 -8.26 14.07 5.30
N ILE A 112 -7.76 13.37 4.28
CA ILE A 112 -7.89 11.90 4.16
C ILE A 112 -7.36 11.18 5.40
N ILE A 113 -6.19 11.58 5.91
CA ILE A 113 -5.60 10.96 7.11
C ILE A 113 -6.43 11.28 8.37
N MET A 114 -7.15 12.41 8.40
CA MET A 114 -8.04 12.76 9.52
C MET A 114 -9.41 12.07 9.48
N ILE A 115 -9.86 11.52 8.35
CA ILE A 115 -11.19 10.91 8.21
C ILE A 115 -11.55 9.90 9.32
N PRO A 116 -10.68 8.96 9.74
CA PRO A 116 -11.03 8.02 10.81
C PRO A 116 -11.40 8.71 12.13
N LYS A 117 -10.81 9.87 12.39
CA LYS A 117 -11.12 10.71 13.55
C LYS A 117 -12.35 11.57 13.34
N VAL A 118 -12.59 12.05 12.12
CA VAL A 118 -13.84 12.70 11.74
C VAL A 118 -15.04 11.79 11.97
N GLU A 119 -14.97 10.50 11.60
CA GLU A 119 -16.10 9.60 11.82
C GLU A 119 -16.36 9.34 13.32
N LYS A 120 -15.31 9.27 14.14
CA LYS A 120 -15.43 8.98 15.58
C LYS A 120 -15.81 10.20 16.42
N GLU A 121 -15.30 11.36 16.06
CA GLU A 121 -15.39 12.61 16.82
C GLU A 121 -15.66 13.79 15.85
N PRO A 122 -16.82 13.81 15.15
CA PRO A 122 -17.07 14.73 14.05
C PRO A 122 -17.00 16.20 14.46
N ASP A 123 -17.56 16.58 15.61
CA ASP A 123 -17.59 17.97 16.06
C ASP A 123 -16.18 18.56 16.19
N ALA A 124 -15.25 17.80 16.78
CA ALA A 124 -13.87 18.24 16.99
C ALA A 124 -13.09 18.28 15.68
N TYR A 125 -13.19 17.24 14.84
CA TYR A 125 -12.33 17.11 13.66
C TYR A 125 -12.89 17.79 12.41
N MET A 126 -14.20 17.98 12.28
CA MET A 126 -14.76 18.79 11.20
C MET A 126 -14.33 20.26 11.32
N SER A 127 -14.11 20.77 12.54
CA SER A 127 -13.53 22.10 12.72
C SER A 127 -12.13 22.22 12.08
N ARG A 128 -11.31 21.17 12.21
CA ARG A 128 -9.98 21.08 11.59
C ARG A 128 -10.07 20.92 10.08
N VAL A 129 -10.98 20.08 9.58
CA VAL A 129 -11.25 19.96 8.13
C VAL A 129 -11.65 21.31 7.53
N ASN A 130 -12.56 22.03 8.19
CA ASN A 130 -12.98 23.36 7.76
C ASN A 130 -11.83 24.38 7.80
N HIS A 131 -10.92 24.26 8.76
CA HIS A 131 -9.71 25.08 8.79
C HIS A 131 -8.81 24.81 7.57
N VAL A 132 -8.54 23.53 7.26
CA VAL A 132 -7.78 23.15 6.04
C VAL A 132 -8.48 23.66 4.78
N PHE A 133 -9.81 23.53 4.71
CA PHE A 133 -10.61 23.98 3.58
C PHE A 133 -10.46 25.50 3.36
N ARG A 134 -10.65 26.30 4.41
CA ARG A 134 -10.48 27.77 4.32
C ARG A 134 -9.07 28.17 3.92
N HIS A 135 -8.05 27.51 4.46
CA HIS A 135 -6.67 27.76 4.05
C HIS A 135 -6.44 27.40 2.58
N HIS A 136 -6.98 26.26 2.13
CA HIS A 136 -6.90 25.85 0.73
C HIS A 136 -7.51 26.90 -0.20
N LEU A 137 -8.74 27.34 0.09
CA LEU A 137 -9.41 28.36 -0.72
C LEU A 137 -8.60 29.66 -0.79
N LYS A 138 -7.98 30.08 0.32
CA LYS A 138 -7.12 31.27 0.36
C LYS A 138 -5.84 31.13 -0.47
N ARG A 139 -5.20 29.94 -0.43
CA ARG A 139 -3.87 29.74 -1.03
C ARG A 139 -3.93 29.27 -2.49
N PHE A 140 -4.90 28.44 -2.83
CA PHE A 140 -4.98 27.75 -4.13
C PHE A 140 -6.30 28.00 -4.87
N GLY A 141 -7.31 28.58 -4.22
CA GLY A 141 -8.65 28.72 -4.78
C GLY A 141 -9.49 27.45 -4.63
N ALA A 142 -10.66 27.44 -5.25
CA ALA A 142 -11.56 26.30 -5.30
C ALA A 142 -11.05 25.27 -6.33
N ASP A 143 -10.97 23.99 -5.95
CA ASP A 143 -10.60 22.91 -6.87
C ASP A 143 -11.28 21.57 -6.54
N HIS A 144 -11.30 20.64 -7.50
CA HIS A 144 -11.93 19.33 -7.32
C HIS A 144 -11.35 18.52 -6.15
N PHE A 145 -10.04 18.65 -5.85
CA PHE A 145 -9.40 17.84 -4.81
C PHE A 145 -9.90 18.23 -3.43
N ILE A 146 -9.98 19.53 -3.14
CA ILE A 146 -10.41 19.98 -1.82
C ILE A 146 -11.91 19.76 -1.61
N TYR A 147 -12.75 20.03 -2.60
CA TYR A 147 -14.19 19.80 -2.46
C TYR A 147 -14.48 18.32 -2.26
N ASN A 148 -13.86 17.44 -3.05
CA ASN A 148 -14.04 16.00 -2.88
C ASN A 148 -13.54 15.49 -1.52
N ALA A 149 -12.40 16.01 -1.02
CA ALA A 149 -11.90 15.62 0.29
C ALA A 149 -12.83 16.06 1.43
N VAL A 150 -13.34 17.30 1.39
CA VAL A 150 -14.26 17.82 2.42
C VAL A 150 -15.62 17.13 2.34
N MET A 151 -16.14 16.87 1.15
CA MET A 151 -17.37 16.08 0.96
C MET A 151 -17.23 14.66 1.49
N GLN A 152 -16.08 14.01 1.25
CA GLN A 152 -15.83 12.68 1.81
C GLN A 152 -15.77 12.72 3.34
N ALA A 153 -15.11 13.74 3.93
CA ALA A 153 -15.08 13.93 5.37
C ALA A 153 -16.50 14.17 5.94
N ALA A 154 -17.31 14.99 5.29
CA ALA A 154 -18.71 15.25 5.67
C ALA A 154 -19.57 13.97 5.56
N ALA A 155 -19.35 13.15 4.53
CA ALA A 155 -19.99 11.84 4.40
C ALA A 155 -19.72 10.93 5.61
N PHE A 156 -18.45 10.85 6.04
CA PHE A 156 -18.05 10.09 7.23
C PHE A 156 -18.50 10.74 8.54
N ALA A 157 -18.65 12.07 8.59
CA ALA A 157 -19.28 12.78 9.70
C ALA A 157 -20.81 12.59 9.75
N LYS A 158 -21.40 11.90 8.76
CA LYS A 158 -22.85 11.73 8.58
C LYS A 158 -23.60 13.05 8.40
N ASP A 159 -22.93 14.04 7.80
CA ASP A 159 -23.51 15.33 7.46
C ASP A 159 -23.85 15.39 5.96
N PHE A 160 -24.98 14.78 5.62
CA PHE A 160 -25.45 14.74 4.24
C PHE A 160 -25.87 16.13 3.72
N ALA A 161 -26.34 17.02 4.60
CA ALA A 161 -26.74 18.37 4.22
C ALA A 161 -25.54 19.19 3.73
N LEU A 162 -24.40 19.09 4.45
CA LEU A 162 -23.15 19.70 4.01
C LEU A 162 -22.64 19.11 2.68
N CYS A 163 -22.79 17.79 2.48
CA CYS A 163 -22.45 17.17 1.19
C CYS A 163 -23.29 17.76 0.03
N GLU A 164 -24.61 17.89 0.19
CA GLU A 164 -25.49 18.51 -0.81
C GLU A 164 -25.15 19.99 -1.04
N GLN A 165 -24.81 20.72 0.02
CA GLN A 165 -24.38 22.11 -0.10
C GLN A 165 -23.11 22.23 -0.94
N LEU A 166 -22.07 21.46 -0.61
CA LEU A 166 -20.80 21.47 -1.33
C LEU A 166 -20.96 21.01 -2.78
N PHE A 167 -21.82 20.01 -3.03
CA PHE A 167 -22.15 19.55 -4.38
C PHE A 167 -22.76 20.67 -5.23
N LYS A 168 -23.70 21.44 -4.68
CA LYS A 168 -24.28 22.61 -5.37
C LYS A 168 -23.29 23.75 -5.52
N GLU A 169 -22.47 23.99 -4.51
CA GLU A 169 -21.45 25.03 -4.54
C GLU A 169 -20.44 24.79 -5.67
N MET A 170 -20.04 23.54 -5.90
CA MET A 170 -19.17 23.17 -7.04
C MET A 170 -19.76 23.64 -8.38
N ASP A 171 -21.05 23.40 -8.62
CA ASP A 171 -21.74 23.84 -9.83
C ASP A 171 -21.74 25.38 -9.96
N THR A 172 -22.03 26.09 -8.87
CA THR A 172 -22.01 27.57 -8.87
C THR A 172 -20.62 28.17 -9.13
N LEU A 173 -19.56 27.44 -8.79
CA LEU A 173 -18.18 27.84 -9.03
C LEU A 173 -17.64 27.38 -10.39
N GLY A 174 -18.46 26.70 -11.21
CA GLY A 174 -18.04 26.12 -12.48
C GLY A 174 -17.09 24.92 -12.33
N LEU A 175 -17.05 24.31 -11.14
CA LEU A 175 -16.35 23.06 -10.89
C LEU A 175 -17.30 21.90 -11.19
N GLU A 176 -17.28 21.41 -12.42
CA GLU A 176 -18.13 20.28 -12.82
C GLU A 176 -17.92 19.07 -11.88
N PRO A 177 -18.98 18.57 -11.21
CA PRO A 177 -18.88 17.40 -10.34
C PRO A 177 -18.29 16.20 -11.09
N ASN A 178 -17.25 15.57 -10.54
CA ASN A 178 -16.58 14.45 -11.20
C ASN A 178 -17.01 13.09 -10.62
N ALA A 179 -16.47 11.99 -11.15
CA ALA A 179 -16.76 10.64 -10.67
C ALA A 179 -16.64 10.51 -9.13
N GLN A 180 -15.56 11.05 -8.55
CA GLN A 180 -15.34 11.00 -7.10
C GLN A 180 -16.39 11.81 -6.33
N THR A 181 -16.85 12.93 -6.88
CA THR A 181 -17.91 13.74 -6.31
C THR A 181 -19.21 12.92 -6.18
N TYR A 182 -19.62 12.24 -7.25
CA TYR A 182 -20.82 11.38 -7.23
C TYR A 182 -20.67 10.17 -6.29
N VAL A 183 -19.49 9.53 -6.26
CA VAL A 183 -19.21 8.44 -5.31
C VAL A 183 -19.30 8.93 -3.86
N ASN A 184 -18.83 10.14 -3.56
CA ASN A 184 -18.96 10.74 -2.23
C ASN A 184 -20.43 10.98 -1.87
N MET A 185 -21.28 11.42 -2.80
CA MET A 185 -22.73 11.58 -2.57
C MET A 185 -23.42 10.25 -2.29
N MET A 186 -23.08 9.20 -3.05
CA MET A 186 -23.57 7.84 -2.82
C MET A 186 -23.13 7.30 -1.45
N LEU A 187 -21.86 7.51 -1.08
CA LEU A 187 -21.32 7.15 0.24
C LEU A 187 -22.05 7.90 1.36
N ALA A 188 -22.23 9.22 1.22
CA ALA A 188 -22.92 10.05 2.22
C ALA A 188 -24.37 9.59 2.41
N ALA A 189 -25.10 9.37 1.33
CA ALA A 189 -26.47 8.87 1.38
C ALA A 189 -26.54 7.51 2.07
N LYS A 190 -25.63 6.59 1.75
CA LYS A 190 -25.54 5.27 2.40
C LYS A 190 -25.23 5.36 3.89
N LEU A 191 -24.20 6.13 4.29
CA LEU A 191 -23.78 6.27 5.69
C LEU A 191 -24.81 7.00 6.56
N CYS A 192 -25.63 7.86 5.96
CA CYS A 192 -26.75 8.54 6.62
C CYS A 192 -28.06 7.72 6.61
N GLY A 193 -28.05 6.50 6.05
CA GLY A 193 -29.21 5.61 6.01
C GLY A 193 -30.34 6.11 5.10
N LEU A 194 -30.01 6.90 4.07
CA LEU A 194 -31.01 7.36 3.10
C LEU A 194 -31.47 6.22 2.19
N PRO A 195 -32.67 6.34 1.59
CA PRO A 195 -33.20 5.31 0.70
C PRO A 195 -32.24 5.01 -0.46
N ARG A 196 -32.22 3.74 -0.87
CA ARG A 196 -31.42 3.26 -2.01
C ARG A 196 -31.64 4.09 -3.27
N ASP A 197 -32.89 4.49 -3.53
CA ASP A 197 -33.29 5.29 -4.68
C ASP A 197 -32.55 6.64 -4.72
N LYS A 198 -32.21 7.22 -3.56
CA LYS A 198 -31.45 8.46 -3.51
C LYS A 198 -29.99 8.24 -3.90
N CYS A 199 -29.38 7.13 -3.49
CA CYS A 199 -28.05 6.74 -3.98
C CYS A 199 -28.07 6.48 -5.48
N GLU A 200 -29.13 5.82 -5.98
CA GLU A 200 -29.30 5.52 -7.40
C GLU A 200 -29.47 6.79 -8.23
N ALA A 201 -30.21 7.78 -7.74
CA ALA A 201 -30.38 9.07 -8.41
C ALA A 201 -29.03 9.77 -8.68
N TYR A 202 -28.13 9.81 -7.69
CA TYR A 202 -26.77 10.37 -7.90
C TYR A 202 -25.94 9.54 -8.88
N PHE A 203 -26.07 8.22 -8.85
CA PHE A 203 -25.38 7.35 -9.80
C PHE A 203 -25.86 7.58 -11.23
N VAL A 204 -27.17 7.62 -11.44
CA VAL A 204 -27.80 7.90 -12.74
C VAL A 204 -27.44 9.28 -13.24
N GLU A 205 -27.46 10.31 -12.37
CA GLU A 205 -27.04 11.67 -12.73
C GLU A 205 -25.57 11.69 -13.18
N GLY A 206 -24.68 11.01 -12.45
CA GLY A 206 -23.27 10.91 -12.79
C GLY A 206 -23.01 10.20 -14.14
N ILE A 207 -23.83 9.22 -14.50
CA ILE A 207 -23.79 8.58 -15.82
C ILE A 207 -24.32 9.52 -16.90
N GLN A 208 -25.45 10.20 -16.65
CA GLN A 208 -26.07 11.12 -17.62
C GLN A 208 -25.15 12.31 -17.96
N LYS A 209 -24.36 12.77 -16.99
CA LYS A 209 -23.33 13.79 -17.21
C LYS A 209 -21.99 13.22 -17.71
N GLU A 210 -21.91 11.94 -18.03
CA GLU A 210 -20.70 11.25 -18.53
C GLU A 210 -19.51 11.29 -17.55
N MET A 211 -19.78 11.53 -16.27
CA MET A 211 -18.76 11.57 -15.22
C MET A 211 -18.40 10.18 -14.72
N ILE A 212 -19.37 9.26 -14.75
CA ILE A 212 -19.17 7.85 -14.43
C ILE A 212 -19.34 7.04 -15.72
N PRO A 213 -18.26 6.46 -16.28
CA PRO A 213 -18.39 5.58 -17.42
C PRO A 213 -19.02 4.25 -16.99
N SER A 214 -20.08 3.83 -17.69
CA SER A 214 -20.77 2.56 -17.48
C SER A 214 -20.69 1.71 -18.75
N VAL A 215 -20.28 0.45 -18.60
CA VAL A 215 -20.18 -0.55 -19.69
C VAL A 215 -21.31 -1.58 -19.58
N LEU A 216 -21.84 -1.83 -18.38
CA LEU A 216 -22.97 -2.72 -18.15
C LEU A 216 -24.29 -1.93 -18.06
N ARG A 217 -25.38 -2.67 -17.82
CA ARG A 217 -26.68 -2.07 -17.51
C ARG A 217 -26.58 -1.28 -16.20
N ILE A 218 -27.20 -0.10 -16.17
CA ILE A 218 -27.09 0.89 -15.09
C ILE A 218 -27.41 0.28 -13.71
N ASP A 219 -28.48 -0.50 -13.61
CA ASP A 219 -28.86 -1.19 -12.37
C ASP A 219 -27.76 -2.14 -11.85
N THR A 220 -27.08 -2.85 -12.74
CA THR A 220 -26.05 -3.84 -12.43
C THR A 220 -24.79 -3.15 -11.94
N GLU A 221 -24.37 -2.08 -12.61
CA GLU A 221 -23.23 -1.29 -12.14
C GLU A 221 -23.52 -0.60 -10.81
N PHE A 222 -24.72 -0.06 -10.64
CA PHE A 222 -25.13 0.51 -9.36
C PHE A 222 -25.06 -0.51 -8.23
N GLN A 223 -25.56 -1.73 -8.46
CA GLN A 223 -25.41 -2.84 -7.49
C GLN A 223 -23.93 -3.13 -7.19
N MET A 224 -23.06 -3.17 -8.20
CA MET A 224 -21.62 -3.39 -8.00
C MET A 224 -20.99 -2.29 -7.14
N TRP A 225 -21.35 -1.02 -7.37
CA TRP A 225 -20.88 0.10 -6.55
C TRP A 225 -21.38 -0.02 -5.11
N MET A 226 -22.66 -0.35 -4.90
CA MET A 226 -23.20 -0.58 -3.56
C MET A 226 -22.50 -1.73 -2.83
N ASP A 227 -22.24 -2.84 -3.52
CA ASP A 227 -21.49 -3.98 -2.98
C ASP A 227 -20.07 -3.58 -2.56
N GLN A 228 -19.38 -2.72 -3.34
CA GLN A 228 -18.07 -2.21 -2.95
C GLN A 228 -18.15 -1.33 -1.71
N LEU A 229 -19.15 -0.45 -1.62
CA LEU A 229 -19.35 0.38 -0.43
C LEU A 229 -19.71 -0.46 0.80
N ASP A 230 -20.48 -1.53 0.65
CA ASP A 230 -20.78 -2.48 1.74
C ASP A 230 -19.54 -3.25 2.21
N ARG A 231 -18.69 -3.69 1.27
CA ARG A 231 -17.40 -4.32 1.62
C ARG A 231 -16.46 -3.35 2.30
N LEU A 232 -16.43 -2.09 1.88
CA LEU A 232 -15.62 -1.06 2.50
C LEU A 232 -16.10 -0.77 3.93
N GLY A 233 -17.41 -0.61 4.11
CA GLY A 233 -18.02 -0.25 5.39
C GLY A 233 -17.60 1.13 5.86
N SER A 234 -17.50 1.30 7.17
CA SER A 234 -17.07 2.54 7.82
C SER A 234 -16.21 2.23 9.05
N PHE A 235 -15.52 3.23 9.61
CA PHE A 235 -14.62 3.07 10.76
C PHE A 235 -15.37 2.72 12.07
N THR A 236 -16.66 3.03 12.14
CA THR A 236 -17.53 2.73 13.29
C THR A 236 -18.50 1.56 13.04
N SER A 237 -18.54 1.01 11.82
CA SER A 237 -19.37 -0.14 11.48
C SER A 237 -18.89 -1.43 12.19
N GLY A 238 -19.78 -2.41 12.37
CA GLY A 238 -19.40 -3.75 12.85
C GLY A 238 -18.82 -4.66 11.78
N LYS A 239 -18.93 -4.29 10.50
CA LYS A 239 -18.45 -5.05 9.33
C LYS A 239 -17.88 -4.12 8.27
N GLY A 240 -16.97 -4.66 7.45
CA GLY A 240 -16.32 -3.96 6.36
C GLY A 240 -14.80 -3.88 6.56
N TYR A 241 -14.08 -3.44 5.53
CA TYR A 241 -12.63 -3.28 5.61
C TYR A 241 -12.21 -2.14 6.55
N LEU A 242 -12.95 -1.03 6.56
CA LEU A 242 -12.62 0.14 7.38
C LEU A 242 -12.89 -0.09 8.88
N SER A 243 -13.75 -1.04 9.24
CA SER A 243 -14.04 -1.34 10.64
C SER A 243 -12.96 -2.17 11.33
N VAL A 244 -12.01 -2.75 10.58
CA VAL A 244 -10.91 -3.55 11.13
C VAL A 244 -9.82 -2.62 11.66
N ASN A 245 -9.79 -2.43 12.98
CA ASN A 245 -8.82 -1.57 13.66
C ASN A 245 -7.63 -2.34 14.28
N GLU A 246 -7.12 -3.35 13.58
CA GLU A 246 -5.92 -4.09 13.97
C GLU A 246 -4.68 -3.54 13.27
N GLU A 247 -4.05 -2.54 13.90
CA GLU A 247 -2.94 -1.78 13.30
C GLU A 247 -1.63 -2.56 13.19
N GLY A 248 -1.36 -3.53 14.08
CA GLY A 248 -0.08 -4.27 14.08
C GLY A 248 1.16 -3.39 14.30
N ALA A 249 1.01 -2.27 15.03
CA ALA A 249 1.98 -1.19 15.10
C ALA A 249 3.39 -1.62 15.52
N LYS A 250 4.38 -1.31 14.66
CA LYS A 250 5.81 -1.53 14.93
C LYS A 250 6.65 -0.31 14.52
N PRO A 251 7.76 -0.04 15.24
CA PRO A 251 8.67 1.06 14.87
C PRO A 251 9.52 0.75 13.63
N MET A 252 9.59 -0.52 13.21
CA MET A 252 10.33 -1.02 12.06
C MET A 252 9.57 -2.18 11.39
N PRO A 253 9.65 -2.35 10.06
CA PRO A 253 9.10 -3.52 9.37
C PRO A 253 9.58 -4.84 9.95
N LYS A 254 8.72 -5.86 9.92
CA LYS A 254 9.13 -7.23 10.28
C LYS A 254 10.17 -7.74 9.28
N ASP A 255 9.99 -7.44 8.00
CA ASP A 255 10.86 -7.91 6.93
C ASP A 255 11.41 -6.79 6.05
N MET A 256 12.67 -6.40 6.29
CA MET A 256 13.33 -5.36 5.50
C MET A 256 13.64 -5.77 4.06
N PHE A 257 13.54 -7.06 3.73
CA PHE A 257 13.82 -7.60 2.40
C PHE A 257 12.53 -8.04 1.68
N ALA A 258 11.36 -7.64 2.19
CA ALA A 258 10.08 -7.85 1.54
C ALA A 258 10.07 -7.23 0.12
N LEU A 259 9.37 -7.91 -0.79
CA LEU A 259 9.21 -7.47 -2.18
C LEU A 259 7.83 -6.84 -2.37
N TRP A 260 7.74 -5.83 -3.23
CA TRP A 260 6.45 -5.38 -3.76
C TRP A 260 6.16 -5.96 -5.17
N GLY A 261 7.19 -6.52 -5.81
CA GLY A 261 7.12 -7.09 -7.15
C GLY A 261 7.78 -8.46 -7.26
N TRP A 262 8.45 -8.72 -8.39
CA TRP A 262 8.84 -10.09 -8.78
C TRP A 262 10.29 -10.47 -8.41
N HIS A 263 11.14 -9.51 -8.06
CA HIS A 263 12.57 -9.72 -7.85
C HIS A 263 13.12 -8.77 -6.77
N ARG A 264 14.28 -9.09 -6.19
CA ARG A 264 14.94 -8.23 -5.17
C ARG A 264 15.33 -6.83 -5.65
N SER A 265 15.28 -6.54 -6.95
CA SER A 265 15.41 -5.16 -7.46
C SER A 265 14.14 -4.33 -7.23
N GLU A 266 13.00 -5.01 -7.06
CA GLU A 266 11.66 -4.50 -6.75
C GLU A 266 11.34 -4.74 -5.25
N SER A 267 12.31 -4.43 -4.39
CA SER A 267 12.14 -4.44 -2.93
C SER A 267 11.20 -3.34 -2.47
N LYS A 268 10.37 -3.65 -1.47
CA LYS A 268 9.43 -2.72 -0.85
C LYS A 268 10.12 -1.54 -0.16
N PHE A 269 11.26 -1.80 0.47
CA PHE A 269 12.07 -0.79 1.16
C PHE A 269 13.32 -0.50 0.34
N VAL A 270 13.54 0.78 0.04
CA VAL A 270 14.66 1.24 -0.80
C VAL A 270 15.31 2.49 -0.20
N SER A 271 16.50 2.85 -0.68
CA SER A 271 17.22 4.00 -0.14
C SER A 271 16.51 5.30 -0.49
N ARG A 272 16.68 6.34 0.34
CA ARG A 272 16.12 7.67 0.07
C ARG A 272 16.49 8.23 -1.30
N ASP A 273 17.72 8.02 -1.76
CA ASP A 273 18.16 8.39 -3.11
C ASP A 273 17.33 7.69 -4.21
N LYS A 274 17.06 6.39 -4.05
CA LYS A 274 16.20 5.66 -4.99
C LYS A 274 14.76 6.18 -4.96
N ILE A 275 14.21 6.50 -3.78
CA ILE A 275 12.88 7.12 -3.65
C ILE A 275 12.85 8.46 -4.40
N ILE A 276 13.84 9.34 -4.19
CA ILE A 276 13.92 10.63 -4.88
C ILE A 276 13.94 10.44 -6.39
N LYS A 277 14.74 9.50 -6.89
CA LYS A 277 14.80 9.17 -8.33
C LYS A 277 13.47 8.63 -8.86
N GLU A 278 12.76 7.81 -8.09
CA GLU A 278 11.43 7.32 -8.43
C GLU A 278 10.41 8.47 -8.50
N GLN A 279 10.41 9.41 -7.54
CA GLN A 279 9.54 10.59 -7.56
C GLN A 279 9.82 11.50 -8.76
N VAL A 280 11.10 11.74 -9.07
CA VAL A 280 11.50 12.48 -10.27
C VAL A 280 11.01 11.76 -11.52
N ARG A 281 11.13 10.43 -11.57
CA ARG A 281 10.67 9.63 -12.70
C ARG A 281 9.16 9.73 -12.89
N SER A 282 8.36 9.62 -11.83
CA SER A 282 6.90 9.76 -11.92
C SER A 282 6.49 11.12 -12.47
N ARG A 283 7.19 12.19 -12.12
CA ARG A 283 6.92 13.53 -12.66
C ARG A 283 7.35 13.70 -14.11
N VAL A 284 8.54 13.21 -14.48
CA VAL A 284 9.11 13.42 -15.83
C VAL A 284 8.55 12.43 -16.85
N HIS A 285 8.18 11.22 -16.43
CA HIS A 285 7.77 10.12 -17.30
C HIS A 285 6.32 9.67 -17.07
N GLY A 286 5.45 10.53 -16.54
CA GLY A 286 4.05 10.19 -16.24
C GLY A 286 3.29 9.59 -17.42
N GLY A 287 3.62 9.99 -18.66
CA GLY A 287 3.01 9.41 -19.87
C GLY A 287 3.24 7.91 -20.05
N LYS A 288 4.28 7.32 -19.43
CA LYS A 288 4.50 5.86 -19.47
C LYS A 288 3.48 5.08 -18.65
N GLU A 289 2.83 5.70 -17.67
CA GLU A 289 1.82 5.05 -16.82
C GLU A 289 0.49 4.87 -17.56
N MET A 290 0.28 5.59 -18.66
CA MET A 290 -0.94 5.53 -19.48
C MET A 290 -1.00 4.31 -20.42
N VAL A 291 0.12 3.58 -20.60
CA VAL A 291 0.20 2.50 -21.59
C VAL A 291 0.77 1.22 -20.96
N GLY A 292 0.01 0.13 -21.07
CA GLY A 292 0.46 -1.21 -20.69
C GLY A 292 0.56 -2.14 -21.90
N THR A 293 1.73 -2.70 -22.19
CA THR A 293 1.92 -3.65 -23.30
C THR A 293 2.32 -5.04 -22.81
N VAL A 294 2.02 -6.07 -23.59
CA VAL A 294 2.48 -7.45 -23.30
C VAL A 294 4.00 -7.51 -23.31
N PHE A 295 4.65 -6.73 -24.19
CA PHE A 295 6.10 -6.65 -24.29
C PHE A 295 6.73 -6.18 -22.97
N THR A 296 6.27 -5.07 -22.38
CA THR A 296 6.84 -4.57 -21.12
C THR A 296 6.59 -5.53 -19.96
N LYS A 297 5.43 -6.20 -19.93
CA LYS A 297 5.11 -7.24 -18.93
C LYS A 297 6.02 -8.46 -19.07
N ALA A 298 6.34 -8.88 -20.30
CA ALA A 298 7.26 -9.99 -20.56
C ALA A 298 8.70 -9.62 -20.20
N LEU A 299 9.14 -8.40 -20.56
CA LEU A 299 10.47 -7.88 -20.25
C LEU A 299 10.72 -7.75 -18.74
N ARG A 300 9.67 -7.47 -17.95
CA ARG A 300 9.76 -7.37 -16.49
C ARG A 300 10.07 -8.72 -15.80
N ARG A 301 9.87 -9.86 -16.48
CA ARG A 301 10.08 -11.18 -15.87
C ARG A 301 11.56 -11.36 -15.48
N PRO A 302 11.88 -11.72 -14.23
CA PRO A 302 13.24 -11.65 -13.72
C PRO A 302 14.10 -12.89 -13.99
N TRP A 303 13.67 -13.80 -14.88
CA TRP A 303 14.32 -15.09 -15.11
C TRP A 303 15.75 -14.95 -15.65
N ALA A 304 16.04 -13.86 -16.37
CA ALA A 304 17.37 -13.53 -16.88
C ALA A 304 18.10 -12.45 -16.04
N LEU A 305 17.47 -11.92 -14.98
CA LEU A 305 18.12 -10.94 -14.12
C LEU A 305 19.17 -11.60 -13.23
N TYR A 306 20.22 -10.86 -12.92
CA TYR A 306 21.29 -11.36 -12.06
C TYR A 306 20.80 -11.56 -10.61
N ASN A 307 20.74 -12.82 -10.20
CA ASN A 307 20.28 -13.26 -8.88
C ASN A 307 21.42 -13.66 -7.92
N GLY A 308 22.69 -13.51 -8.33
CA GLY A 308 23.84 -13.93 -7.54
C GLY A 308 24.07 -13.09 -6.27
N MET A 309 25.00 -13.52 -5.44
CA MET A 309 25.28 -12.90 -4.15
C MET A 309 26.27 -11.74 -4.29
N LEU A 310 25.99 -10.64 -3.60
CA LEU A 310 26.88 -9.48 -3.51
C LEU A 310 27.69 -9.54 -2.20
N PRO A 311 28.80 -8.80 -2.06
CA PRO A 311 29.62 -8.85 -0.85
C PRO A 311 28.83 -8.58 0.46
N PHE A 312 27.84 -7.69 0.41
CA PHE A 312 26.97 -7.41 1.56
C PHE A 312 25.95 -8.53 1.86
N ASP A 313 25.67 -9.42 0.91
CA ASP A 313 24.81 -10.59 1.16
C ASP A 313 25.53 -11.63 2.03
N PHE A 314 26.85 -11.55 2.16
CA PHE A 314 27.66 -12.38 3.06
C PHE A 314 28.03 -11.66 4.35
N ARG A 315 28.42 -10.38 4.26
CA ARG A 315 28.91 -9.58 5.41
C ARG A 315 27.80 -8.87 6.19
N GLY A 316 26.61 -8.77 5.59
CA GLY A 316 25.49 -7.99 6.06
C GLY A 316 25.48 -6.55 5.53
N PRO A 317 24.38 -5.80 5.79
CA PRO A 317 24.26 -4.41 5.38
C PRO A 317 25.39 -3.55 5.96
N ALA A 318 25.87 -2.59 5.17
CA ALA A 318 26.87 -1.63 5.63
C ALA A 318 26.35 -0.86 6.84
N TYR A 319 27.20 -0.66 7.84
CA TYR A 319 26.83 0.09 9.03
C TYR A 319 26.63 1.57 8.68
N ARG A 320 25.45 2.09 9.01
CA ARG A 320 25.14 3.52 9.04
C ARG A 320 24.64 3.86 10.44
N ARG A 321 25.12 4.98 10.97
CA ARG A 321 24.69 5.46 12.28
C ARG A 321 23.19 5.79 12.24
N PRO A 322 22.38 5.29 13.19
CA PRO A 322 20.97 5.67 13.28
C PRO A 322 20.83 7.17 13.58
N THR A 323 19.69 7.74 13.19
CA THR A 323 19.27 9.08 13.62
C THR A 323 19.25 9.15 15.15
N SER A 324 19.88 10.17 15.72
CA SER A 324 19.99 10.36 17.16
C SER A 324 19.27 11.65 17.57
N PHE A 325 18.41 11.55 18.58
CA PHE A 325 17.61 12.67 19.09
C PHE A 325 18.09 13.09 20.48
N LYS A 326 19.36 13.53 20.59
CA LYS A 326 19.94 13.92 21.88
C LYS A 326 19.30 15.18 22.47
N ASP A 327 18.79 16.05 21.60
CA ASP A 327 18.15 17.31 21.97
C ASP A 327 16.64 17.16 22.19
N ALA A 328 16.11 15.93 22.20
CA ALA A 328 14.71 15.69 22.49
C ALA A 328 14.40 15.97 23.98
N PRO A 329 13.25 16.59 24.30
CA PRO A 329 12.84 16.79 25.69
C PRO A 329 12.58 15.44 26.38
N SER A 330 12.65 15.44 27.71
CA SER A 330 12.28 14.28 28.53
C SER A 330 10.82 13.87 28.29
N PHE A 331 10.57 12.56 28.13
CA PHE A 331 9.24 12.02 27.89
C PHE A 331 8.62 11.43 29.16
N GLY A 332 7.27 11.44 29.22
CA GLY A 332 6.50 10.84 30.31
C GLY A 332 6.31 9.33 30.16
N THR A 333 5.83 8.67 31.21
CA THR A 333 5.62 7.20 31.26
C THR A 333 4.26 6.74 30.73
N GLN A 334 3.38 7.66 30.32
CA GLN A 334 2.04 7.33 29.84
C GLN A 334 2.09 6.60 28.49
N ARG A 335 1.36 5.49 28.40
CA ARG A 335 1.24 4.74 27.15
C ARG A 335 0.32 5.45 26.17
N THR A 336 0.70 5.40 24.92
CA THR A 336 -0.04 6.01 23.82
C THR A 336 -1.14 5.08 23.33
N GLY A 337 -2.32 5.63 23.07
CA GLY A 337 -3.46 4.90 22.51
C GLY A 337 -3.23 4.41 21.07
N LYS A 338 -4.29 3.92 20.44
CA LYS A 338 -4.34 3.72 18.98
C LYS A 338 -4.49 5.07 18.29
N ALA A 339 -4.04 5.15 17.04
CA ALA A 339 -4.15 6.39 16.26
C ALA A 339 -5.61 6.76 15.97
N TYR A 340 -6.47 5.78 15.78
CA TYR A 340 -7.91 5.92 15.66
C TYR A 340 -8.60 4.70 16.22
#